data_AF-A0A820CBI0-F1
#
_entry.id   AF-A0A820CBI0-F1
#
_cell.length_a   1.000
_cell.length_b   1.000
_cell.length_c   1.000
_cell.angle_alpha   90.00
_cell.angle_beta   90.00
_cell.angle_gamma   90.00
#
_symmetry.space_group_name_H-M   'P 1'
#
loop_
_entity.id
_entity.type
_entity.pdbx_description
1 polymer ?
#
loop_
_entity_poly.entity_id
_entity_poly.type
_entity_poly.pdbx_seq_one_letter_code
_entity_poly.pdbx_strand_id
1 'polypeptide(L)'
;IASASNETHYDTYSTEESSESSIDYTDRRSLAISIPDYSLLETNDEKFYVFNIHIAGRHLCSRRYREFASLHQQLKHEFPDFPFNRLPKKWPFKLSDQQLDARRRGLEQYLDKICSVRVISDCDLVQEFLSADIYQDDSISIDVEIKIKLPDRSIKMIKIKRSSTADQVYEMIVEKIGLSEQCIPNFYLFEIVDYTFERKLHSDEYPHQIYIQNCCTATATCLCLHKFIFSPILENQLLKYPLARHYLYREAIDQLSRLENLTIDQRSALKTFNEIEYIKYAQTFTDIYNTITFPLCPCNSRKNNGCVIVSLNSTRLRLHACSDNGKLEENQIADFDWIIIERYYLEDQYFIFEYKRSTMKIAKSIKLQTLFGQFMYDCFECILRELQLMNNMNKPDE
;
A
#
# COMPACT_ATOMS: atom_id res chain seq x y z
N ILE A 1 -10.88 64.79 37.44
CA ILE A 1 -11.42 66.09 36.97
C ILE A 1 -10.48 66.61 35.89
N ALA A 2 -10.95 66.58 34.64
CA ALA A 2 -10.40 67.09 33.37
C ALA A 2 -10.85 66.09 32.29
N SER A 3 -12.10 66.15 31.82
CA SER A 3 -12.59 66.97 30.69
C SER A 3 -12.15 66.44 29.33
N ALA A 4 -13.05 65.78 28.61
CA ALA A 4 -13.22 65.91 27.16
C ALA A 4 -14.57 65.31 26.76
N SER A 5 -15.46 66.20 26.31
CA SER A 5 -16.81 65.94 25.82
C SER A 5 -16.78 65.61 24.33
N ASN A 6 -17.72 64.74 23.93
CA ASN A 6 -18.10 64.39 22.57
C ASN A 6 -18.43 65.61 21.70
N GLU A 7 -18.20 65.51 20.39
CA GLU A 7 -19.27 65.57 19.37
C GLU A 7 -18.77 65.22 17.95
N THR A 8 -19.34 64.11 17.44
CA THR A 8 -19.84 63.81 16.08
C THR A 8 -19.16 64.39 14.84
N HIS A 9 -18.73 63.49 13.94
CA HIS A 9 -18.82 63.74 12.49
C HIS A 9 -19.28 62.48 11.73
N TYR A 10 -20.23 62.74 10.85
CA TYR A 10 -21.04 61.90 9.96
C TYR A 10 -20.37 60.70 9.27
N ASP A 11 -21.16 59.63 9.20
CA ASP A 11 -20.97 58.44 8.38
C ASP A 11 -20.72 58.76 6.90
N THR A 12 -19.67 58.14 6.33
CA THR A 12 -19.58 57.87 4.90
C THR A 12 -19.35 56.38 4.74
N TYR A 13 -20.35 55.69 4.20
CA TYR A 13 -20.30 54.27 3.86
C TYR A 13 -19.08 53.99 2.97
N SER A 14 -18.12 53.22 3.50
CA SER A 14 -17.09 52.55 2.71
C SER A 14 -17.59 51.13 2.45
N THR A 15 -17.84 50.86 1.19
CA THR A 15 -18.19 49.58 0.61
C THR A 15 -17.15 48.55 1.02
N GLU A 16 -17.56 47.47 1.68
CA GLU A 16 -16.74 46.28 1.87
C GLU A 16 -16.48 45.66 0.49
N GLU A 17 -15.32 45.94 -0.09
CA GLU A 17 -14.77 45.14 -1.17
C GLU A 17 -14.48 43.75 -0.60
N SER A 18 -15.30 42.79 -1.01
CA SER A 18 -15.04 41.36 -0.87
C SER A 18 -13.63 41.07 -1.35
N SER A 19 -12.77 40.63 -0.44
CA SER A 19 -11.44 40.12 -0.74
C SER A 19 -11.58 38.86 -1.60
N GLU A 20 -11.61 39.04 -2.92
CA GLU A 20 -11.38 37.95 -3.87
C GLU A 20 -9.96 37.42 -3.60
N SER A 21 -9.88 36.30 -2.90
CA SER A 21 -8.64 35.56 -2.72
C SER A 21 -8.15 35.12 -4.10
N SER A 22 -7.17 35.83 -4.65
CA SER A 22 -6.52 35.48 -5.91
C SER A 22 -5.92 34.07 -5.81
N ILE A 23 -6.40 33.15 -6.64
CA ILE A 23 -5.96 31.75 -6.66
C ILE A 23 -4.54 31.68 -7.24
N ASP A 24 -3.62 31.05 -6.51
CA ASP A 24 -2.25 30.84 -6.98
C ASP A 24 -2.16 29.64 -7.96
N TYR A 25 -1.98 29.95 -9.24
CA TYR A 25 -1.78 28.95 -10.31
C TYR A 25 -0.30 28.65 -10.61
N THR A 26 0.63 29.22 -9.84
CA THR A 26 2.07 29.06 -10.06
C THR A 26 2.64 27.81 -9.41
N ASP A 27 1.96 27.26 -8.40
CA ASP A 27 2.32 25.97 -7.80
C ASP A 27 2.08 24.83 -8.80
N ARG A 28 3.19 24.35 -9.38
CA ARG A 28 3.19 23.33 -10.43
C ARG A 28 3.89 22.06 -9.99
N ARG A 29 3.36 20.93 -10.43
CA ARG A 29 3.96 19.60 -10.28
C ARG A 29 4.03 18.88 -11.62
N SER A 30 4.99 17.98 -11.74
CA SER A 30 4.99 17.01 -12.83
C SER A 30 4.21 15.78 -12.38
N LEU A 31 3.12 15.48 -13.08
CA LEU A 31 2.36 14.24 -12.91
C LEU A 31 2.53 13.43 -14.20
N ALA A 32 2.99 12.17 -14.09
CA ALA A 32 3.20 11.31 -15.26
C ALA A 32 1.87 10.78 -15.84
N ILE A 33 0.93 11.66 -16.14
CA ILE A 33 -0.39 11.34 -16.70
C ILE A 33 -0.31 11.21 -18.21
N SER A 34 -1.00 10.22 -18.76
CA SER A 34 -1.01 9.93 -20.21
C SER A 34 -2.32 9.28 -20.64
N ILE A 35 -2.58 9.29 -21.94
CA ILE A 35 -3.67 8.57 -22.58
C ILE A 35 -3.05 7.78 -23.76
N PRO A 36 -2.40 6.63 -23.50
CA PRO A 36 -1.67 5.89 -24.52
C PRO A 36 -2.57 5.35 -25.64
N ASP A 37 -3.81 4.99 -25.32
CA ASP A 37 -4.74 4.36 -26.27
C ASP A 37 -6.22 4.70 -25.99
N TYR A 38 -7.10 4.09 -26.76
CA TYR A 38 -8.54 4.18 -26.63
C TYR A 38 -9.18 2.82 -26.92
N SER A 39 -10.36 2.57 -26.37
CA SER A 39 -11.09 1.31 -26.51
C SER A 39 -12.53 1.57 -26.95
N LEU A 40 -13.10 0.68 -27.74
CA LEU A 40 -14.50 0.71 -28.11
C LEU A 40 -15.30 -0.09 -27.09
N LEU A 41 -16.21 0.55 -26.38
CA LEU A 41 -17.14 -0.10 -25.46
C LEU A 41 -18.52 -0.22 -26.12
N GLU A 42 -19.21 -1.30 -25.78
CA GLU A 42 -20.56 -1.60 -26.22
C GLU A 42 -21.43 -1.80 -24.97
N THR A 43 -22.44 -0.95 -24.79
CA THR A 43 -23.35 -1.00 -23.63
C THR A 43 -24.74 -0.65 -24.09
N ASN A 44 -25.74 -1.46 -23.73
CA ASN A 44 -27.17 -1.20 -24.01
C ASN A 44 -27.40 -0.76 -25.48
N ASP A 45 -26.84 -1.50 -26.44
CA ASP A 45 -26.88 -1.26 -27.89
C ASP A 45 -26.18 0.01 -28.42
N GLU A 46 -25.45 0.75 -27.56
CA GLU A 46 -24.61 1.87 -27.98
C GLU A 46 -23.12 1.52 -28.02
N LYS A 47 -22.45 1.89 -29.12
CA LYS A 47 -20.99 1.79 -29.28
C LYS A 47 -20.35 3.15 -29.12
N PHE A 48 -19.43 3.29 -28.17
CA PHE A 48 -18.69 4.53 -27.96
C PHE A 48 -17.22 4.28 -27.60
N TYR A 49 -16.37 5.22 -28.00
CA TYR A 49 -14.95 5.18 -27.66
C TYR A 49 -14.71 5.81 -26.28
N VAL A 50 -13.92 5.12 -25.47
CA VAL A 50 -13.30 5.62 -24.25
C VAL A 50 -11.80 5.78 -24.43
N PHE A 51 -11.23 6.73 -23.72
CA PHE A 51 -9.82 7.04 -23.69
C PHE A 51 -9.25 6.54 -22.37
N ASN A 52 -8.22 5.69 -22.43
CA ASN A 52 -7.68 5.00 -21.26
C ASN A 52 -6.61 5.88 -20.62
N ILE A 53 -6.93 6.46 -19.47
CA ILE A 53 -6.06 7.36 -18.74
C ILE A 53 -5.11 6.53 -17.87
N HIS A 54 -3.82 6.83 -17.96
CA HIS A 54 -2.77 6.18 -17.19
C HIS A 54 -1.99 7.19 -16.37
N ILE A 55 -1.53 6.78 -15.19
CA ILE A 55 -0.63 7.54 -14.33
C ILE A 55 0.61 6.71 -14.02
N ALA A 56 1.79 7.28 -14.31
CA ALA A 56 3.07 6.58 -14.22
C ALA A 56 3.07 5.20 -14.93
N GLY A 57 2.38 5.13 -16.08
CA GLY A 57 2.23 3.89 -16.86
C GLY A 57 1.26 2.85 -16.28
N ARG A 58 0.50 3.18 -15.22
CA ARG A 58 -0.53 2.32 -14.62
C ARG A 58 -1.92 2.81 -15.05
N HIS A 59 -2.82 1.91 -15.44
CA HIS A 59 -4.19 2.28 -15.85
C HIS A 59 -4.97 2.83 -14.65
N LEU A 60 -5.40 4.09 -14.77
CA LEU A 60 -6.12 4.84 -13.76
C LEU A 60 -7.63 4.71 -13.97
N CYS A 61 -8.14 5.29 -15.06
CA CYS A 61 -9.54 5.27 -15.40
C CYS A 61 -9.79 5.30 -16.92
N SER A 62 -11.04 5.10 -17.35
CA SER A 62 -11.43 5.21 -18.78
C SER A 62 -12.58 6.19 -18.96
N ARG A 63 -12.44 7.14 -19.89
CA ARG A 63 -13.41 8.24 -20.05
C ARG A 63 -13.80 8.42 -21.51
N ARG A 64 -15.08 8.57 -21.79
CA ARG A 64 -15.57 9.02 -23.10
C ARG A 64 -15.46 10.53 -23.20
N TYR A 65 -15.28 11.02 -24.42
CA TYR A 65 -15.07 12.45 -24.69
C TYR A 65 -16.10 13.40 -24.03
N ARG A 66 -17.38 12.99 -23.90
CA ARG A 66 -18.41 13.84 -23.29
C ARG A 66 -18.11 14.18 -21.83
N GLU A 67 -17.42 13.30 -21.11
CA GLU A 67 -17.06 13.48 -19.71
C GLU A 67 -15.94 14.52 -19.59
N PHE A 68 -14.92 14.45 -20.46
CA PHE A 68 -13.91 15.51 -20.56
C PHE A 68 -14.54 16.88 -20.87
N ALA A 69 -15.53 16.92 -21.76
CA ALA A 69 -16.23 18.16 -22.09
C ALA A 69 -17.02 18.72 -20.89
N SER A 70 -17.63 17.84 -20.08
CA SER A 70 -18.31 18.23 -18.85
C SER A 70 -17.33 18.78 -17.81
N LEU A 71 -16.25 18.05 -17.53
CA LEU A 71 -15.18 18.48 -16.62
C LEU A 71 -14.66 19.86 -17.02
N HIS A 72 -14.36 20.07 -18.30
CA HIS A 72 -13.85 21.35 -18.80
C HIS A 72 -14.81 22.52 -18.60
N GLN A 73 -16.12 22.29 -18.73
CA GLN A 73 -17.11 23.34 -18.47
C GLN A 73 -17.18 23.69 -16.99
N GLN A 74 -17.12 22.70 -16.11
CA GLN A 74 -17.15 22.90 -14.66
C GLN A 74 -15.86 23.58 -14.17
N LEU A 75 -14.69 23.14 -14.64
CA LEU A 75 -13.40 23.76 -14.30
C LEU A 75 -13.29 25.21 -14.79
N LYS A 76 -13.88 25.53 -15.94
CA LYS A 76 -13.95 26.93 -16.42
C LYS A 76 -14.81 27.83 -15.53
N HIS A 77 -15.79 27.25 -14.86
CA HIS A 77 -16.63 27.99 -13.92
C HIS A 77 -15.92 28.18 -12.58
N GLU A 78 -15.22 27.14 -12.10
CA GLU A 78 -14.47 27.16 -10.84
C GLU A 78 -13.19 28.01 -10.93
N PHE A 79 -12.49 27.99 -12.07
CA PHE A 79 -11.22 28.69 -12.28
C PHE A 79 -11.30 29.65 -13.49
N PRO A 80 -12.10 30.73 -13.44
CA PRO A 80 -12.37 31.58 -14.60
C PRO A 80 -11.12 32.25 -15.18
N ASP A 81 -10.14 32.56 -14.33
CA ASP A 81 -8.89 33.22 -14.72
C ASP A 81 -7.82 32.26 -15.24
N PHE A 82 -8.03 30.94 -15.13
CA PHE A 82 -7.08 29.97 -15.62
C PHE A 82 -7.18 29.83 -17.15
N PRO A 83 -6.07 29.97 -17.90
CA PRO A 83 -6.10 29.93 -19.35
C PRO A 83 -6.20 28.50 -19.89
N PHE A 84 -7.37 27.86 -19.82
CA PHE A 84 -7.58 26.49 -20.29
C PHE A 84 -7.27 26.30 -21.78
N ASN A 85 -6.69 25.14 -22.13
CA ASN A 85 -6.57 24.72 -23.53
C ASN A 85 -7.96 24.51 -24.15
N ARG A 86 -8.06 24.71 -25.47
CA ARG A 86 -9.29 24.37 -26.19
C ARG A 86 -9.40 22.86 -26.28
N LEU A 87 -10.49 22.29 -25.78
CA LEU A 87 -10.80 20.89 -26.04
C LEU A 87 -11.03 20.65 -27.54
N PRO A 88 -10.65 19.47 -28.07
CA PRO A 88 -11.04 19.05 -29.41
C PRO A 88 -12.55 19.20 -29.58
N LYS A 89 -13.05 19.70 -30.72
CA LYS A 89 -14.50 19.91 -30.89
C LYS A 89 -15.26 18.58 -31.00
N LYS A 90 -16.54 18.58 -30.58
CA LYS A 90 -17.49 17.51 -30.93
C LYS A 90 -17.63 17.46 -32.45
N TRP A 91 -17.61 16.26 -33.01
CA TRP A 91 -17.79 16.02 -34.43
C TRP A 91 -19.10 15.23 -34.62
N PRO A 92 -19.97 15.61 -35.57
CA PRO A 92 -21.31 15.03 -35.70
C PRO A 92 -21.32 13.64 -36.37
N PHE A 93 -20.21 13.20 -36.97
CA PHE A 93 -20.09 11.91 -37.64
C PHE A 93 -19.20 10.94 -36.87
N LYS A 94 -19.23 9.65 -37.24
CA LYS A 94 -18.25 8.67 -36.78
C LYS A 94 -16.84 9.17 -37.11
N LEU A 95 -15.95 9.12 -36.14
CA LEU A 95 -14.56 9.52 -36.32
C LEU A 95 -13.79 8.41 -37.04
N SER A 96 -12.89 8.81 -37.94
CA SER A 96 -11.80 7.96 -38.42
C SER A 96 -10.75 7.72 -37.33
N ASP A 97 -9.93 6.68 -37.48
CA ASP A 97 -8.85 6.36 -36.54
C ASP A 97 -7.86 7.52 -36.39
N GLN A 98 -7.55 8.22 -37.47
CA GLN A 98 -6.70 9.42 -37.44
C GLN A 98 -7.32 10.55 -36.59
N GLN A 99 -8.64 10.75 -36.67
CA GLN A 99 -9.33 11.75 -35.86
C GLN A 99 -9.46 11.31 -34.39
N LEU A 100 -9.62 10.01 -34.12
CA LEU A 100 -9.62 9.45 -32.77
C LEU A 100 -8.26 9.64 -32.10
N ASP A 101 -7.17 9.33 -32.80
CA ASP A 101 -5.82 9.52 -32.28
C ASP A 101 -5.46 11.02 -32.11
N ALA A 102 -5.91 11.89 -33.03
CA ALA A 102 -5.80 13.34 -32.83
C ALA A 102 -6.55 13.83 -31.59
N ARG A 103 -7.77 13.29 -31.35
CA ARG A 103 -8.54 13.58 -30.14
C ARG A 103 -7.84 13.05 -28.89
N ARG A 104 -7.32 11.82 -28.91
CA ARG A 104 -6.54 11.22 -27.82
C ARG A 104 -5.38 12.12 -27.39
N ARG A 105 -4.53 12.53 -28.34
CA ARG A 105 -3.42 13.48 -28.08
C ARG A 105 -3.90 14.81 -27.49
N GLY A 106 -4.99 15.36 -28.03
CA GLY A 106 -5.55 16.62 -27.51
C GLY A 106 -6.11 16.50 -26.10
N LEU A 107 -6.71 15.37 -25.75
CA LEU A 107 -7.19 15.08 -24.40
C LEU A 107 -6.02 14.85 -23.43
N GLU A 108 -4.95 14.19 -23.88
CA GLU A 108 -3.73 14.00 -23.10
C GLU A 108 -3.07 15.35 -22.76
N GLN A 109 -2.88 16.22 -23.76
CA GLN A 109 -2.35 17.58 -23.55
C GLN A 109 -3.24 18.43 -22.65
N TYR A 110 -4.56 18.19 -22.68
CA TYR A 110 -5.49 18.86 -21.79
C TYR A 110 -5.31 18.40 -20.34
N LEU A 111 -5.26 17.08 -20.10
CA LEU A 111 -5.03 16.51 -18.77
C LEU A 111 -3.67 16.92 -18.21
N ASP A 112 -2.60 16.81 -19.00
CA ASP A 112 -1.26 17.23 -18.61
C ASP A 112 -1.25 18.68 -18.10
N LYS A 113 -1.94 19.59 -18.81
CA LYS A 113 -2.04 20.99 -18.41
C LYS A 113 -2.79 21.19 -17.08
N ILE A 114 -3.98 20.60 -16.94
CA ILE A 114 -4.78 20.81 -15.71
C ILE A 114 -4.17 20.10 -14.50
N CYS A 115 -3.57 18.92 -14.70
CA CYS A 115 -2.91 18.16 -13.63
C CYS A 115 -1.54 18.74 -13.24
N SER A 116 -0.95 19.58 -14.09
CA SER A 116 0.31 20.26 -13.78
C SER A 116 0.18 21.37 -12.73
N VAL A 117 -1.03 21.89 -12.48
CA VAL A 117 -1.29 22.98 -11.53
C VAL A 117 -1.96 22.41 -10.30
N ARG A 118 -1.33 22.55 -9.13
CA ARG A 118 -1.73 21.79 -7.94
C ARG A 118 -3.16 22.08 -7.49
N VAL A 119 -3.53 23.36 -7.40
CA VAL A 119 -4.88 23.76 -6.95
C VAL A 119 -6.00 23.23 -7.86
N ILE A 120 -5.73 23.11 -9.18
CA ILE A 120 -6.70 22.54 -10.14
C ILE A 120 -6.66 21.01 -10.04
N SER A 121 -5.47 20.42 -9.98
CA SER A 121 -5.34 18.97 -9.95
C SER A 121 -5.92 18.36 -8.68
N ASP A 122 -5.82 19.06 -7.55
CA ASP A 122 -6.29 18.59 -6.24
C ASP A 122 -7.75 19.00 -5.96
N CYS A 123 -8.44 19.68 -6.91
CA CYS A 123 -9.86 20.01 -6.74
C CYS A 123 -10.75 18.79 -6.92
N ASP A 124 -11.93 18.83 -6.27
CA ASP A 124 -12.87 17.71 -6.23
C ASP A 124 -13.29 17.25 -7.63
N LEU A 125 -13.47 18.18 -8.57
CA LEU A 125 -13.87 17.86 -9.94
C LEU A 125 -12.84 16.99 -10.67
N VAL A 126 -11.54 17.31 -10.54
CA VAL A 126 -10.47 16.53 -11.17
C VAL A 126 -10.30 15.20 -10.45
N GLN A 127 -10.34 15.21 -9.12
CA GLN A 127 -10.21 13.98 -8.33
C GLN A 127 -11.36 13.01 -8.61
N GLU A 128 -12.60 13.48 -8.69
CA GLU A 128 -13.75 12.67 -9.08
C GLU A 128 -13.60 12.16 -10.51
N PHE A 129 -13.24 13.03 -11.47
CA PHE A 129 -13.05 12.62 -12.85
C PHE A 129 -11.98 11.53 -13.00
N LEU A 130 -10.89 11.59 -12.22
CA LEU A 130 -9.82 10.61 -12.26
C LEU A 130 -10.13 9.33 -11.45
N SER A 131 -11.01 9.41 -10.46
CA SER A 131 -11.34 8.30 -9.55
C SER A 131 -12.61 7.52 -9.93
N ALA A 132 -13.53 8.12 -10.70
CA ALA A 132 -14.87 7.60 -10.93
C ALA A 132 -14.93 6.41 -11.91
N ASP A 133 -14.35 5.27 -11.57
CA ASP A 133 -14.72 3.97 -12.18
C ASP A 133 -15.41 3.03 -11.17
N ILE A 134 -15.77 3.56 -10.00
CA ILE A 134 -16.49 2.84 -8.94
C ILE A 134 -18.02 2.91 -9.15
N TYR A 135 -18.51 3.90 -9.92
CA TYR A 135 -19.95 4.18 -10.06
C TYR A 135 -20.55 3.90 -11.45
N GLN A 136 -19.76 3.43 -12.41
CA GLN A 136 -20.29 2.98 -13.70
C GLN A 136 -20.52 1.47 -13.66
N ASP A 137 -21.79 1.11 -13.55
CA ASP A 137 -22.42 -0.18 -13.90
C ASP A 137 -21.44 -1.37 -14.05
N ASP A 138 -21.52 -2.35 -13.14
CA ASP A 138 -20.76 -3.61 -13.15
C ASP A 138 -20.79 -4.36 -14.51
N SER A 139 -21.67 -3.95 -15.43
CA SER A 139 -21.77 -4.44 -16.80
C SER A 139 -20.56 -4.10 -17.69
N ILE A 140 -19.73 -3.11 -17.35
CA ILE A 140 -18.53 -2.72 -18.13
C ILE A 140 -17.25 -2.87 -17.29
N SER A 141 -16.99 -4.06 -16.76
CA SER A 141 -15.73 -4.35 -16.08
C SER A 141 -14.57 -4.40 -17.10
N ILE A 142 -13.87 -3.29 -17.28
CA ILE A 142 -12.61 -3.26 -18.05
C ILE A 142 -11.55 -3.96 -17.20
N ASP A 143 -11.02 -5.06 -17.72
CA ASP A 143 -9.86 -5.71 -17.12
C ASP A 143 -8.66 -4.75 -17.14
N VAL A 144 -8.03 -4.58 -15.98
CA VAL A 144 -6.83 -3.78 -15.81
C VAL A 144 -5.64 -4.69 -15.53
N GLU A 145 -4.47 -4.30 -16.03
CA GLU A 145 -3.24 -5.05 -15.79
C GLU A 145 -2.52 -4.48 -14.55
N ILE A 146 -2.26 -5.34 -13.57
CA ILE A 146 -1.43 -5.03 -12.42
C ILE A 146 -0.16 -5.90 -12.43
N LYS A 147 0.89 -5.39 -11.80
CA LYS A 147 2.19 -6.07 -11.65
C LYS A 147 2.33 -6.57 -10.22
N ILE A 148 2.72 -7.84 -10.05
CA ILE A 148 3.04 -8.42 -8.74
C ILE A 148 4.50 -8.88 -8.76
N LYS A 149 5.29 -8.41 -7.78
CA LYS A 149 6.66 -8.85 -7.57
C LYS A 149 6.65 -10.20 -6.85
N LEU A 150 7.33 -11.19 -7.42
CA LEU A 150 7.47 -12.52 -6.83
C LEU A 150 8.73 -12.60 -5.93
N PRO A 151 8.84 -13.61 -5.05
CA PRO A 151 10.01 -13.76 -4.16
C PRO A 151 11.36 -13.84 -4.87
N ASP A 152 11.40 -14.36 -6.10
CA ASP A 152 12.61 -14.40 -6.93
C ASP A 152 13.01 -13.05 -7.54
N ARG A 153 12.22 -12.00 -7.27
CA ARG A 153 12.27 -10.62 -7.81
C ARG A 153 11.77 -10.48 -9.24
N SER A 154 11.27 -11.55 -9.86
CA SER A 154 10.56 -11.45 -11.13
C SER A 154 9.22 -10.71 -10.93
N ILE A 155 8.71 -10.13 -12.01
CA ILE A 155 7.41 -9.42 -12.00
C ILE A 155 6.44 -10.21 -12.86
N LYS A 156 5.30 -10.58 -12.28
CA LYS A 156 4.20 -11.20 -12.99
C LYS A 156 3.09 -10.18 -13.22
N MET A 157 2.63 -10.08 -14.47
CA MET A 157 1.48 -9.25 -14.82
C MET A 157 0.22 -10.10 -14.79
N ILE A 158 -0.86 -9.60 -14.22
CA ILE A 158 -2.19 -10.24 -14.23
C ILE A 158 -3.25 -9.22 -14.61
N LYS A 159 -4.26 -9.69 -15.37
CA LYS A 159 -5.44 -8.93 -15.71
C LYS A 159 -6.50 -9.19 -14.66
N ILE A 160 -7.02 -8.16 -14.04
CA ILE A 160 -8.01 -8.25 -12.96
C ILE A 160 -9.13 -7.25 -13.22
N LYS A 161 -10.29 -7.46 -12.59
CA LYS A 161 -11.27 -6.38 -12.44
C LYS A 161 -10.78 -5.40 -11.38
N ARG A 162 -11.13 -4.12 -11.50
CA ARG A 162 -10.80 -3.11 -10.47
C ARG A 162 -11.38 -3.43 -9.10
N SER A 163 -12.58 -4.02 -9.10
CA SER A 163 -13.28 -4.52 -7.92
C SER A 163 -12.81 -5.89 -7.43
N SER A 164 -11.73 -6.44 -8.02
CA SER A 164 -11.18 -7.71 -7.52
C SER A 164 -10.59 -7.49 -6.14
N THR A 165 -11.02 -8.31 -5.19
CA THR A 165 -10.50 -8.35 -3.83
C THR A 165 -9.11 -8.99 -3.77
N ALA A 166 -8.37 -8.80 -2.68
CA ALA A 166 -7.06 -9.41 -2.50
C ALA A 166 -7.10 -10.93 -2.61
N ASP A 167 -8.16 -11.59 -2.10
CA ASP A 167 -8.34 -13.04 -2.25
C ASP A 167 -8.50 -13.46 -3.72
N GLN A 168 -9.33 -12.77 -4.49
CA GLN A 168 -9.52 -13.08 -5.92
C GLN A 168 -8.22 -12.86 -6.70
N VAL A 169 -7.50 -11.78 -6.42
CA VAL A 169 -6.20 -11.51 -7.04
C VAL A 169 -5.16 -12.56 -6.62
N TYR A 170 -5.21 -13.01 -5.36
CA TYR A 170 -4.33 -14.04 -4.83
C TYR A 170 -4.56 -15.38 -5.53
N GLU A 171 -5.82 -15.82 -5.67
CA GLU A 171 -6.20 -17.03 -6.41
C GLU A 171 -5.68 -17.00 -7.85
N MET A 172 -5.87 -15.88 -8.54
CA MET A 172 -5.40 -15.71 -9.93
C MET A 172 -3.87 -15.78 -10.04
N ILE A 173 -3.12 -15.19 -9.11
CA ILE A 173 -1.66 -15.21 -9.19
C ILE A 173 -1.10 -16.60 -8.87
N VAL A 174 -1.63 -17.30 -7.86
CA VAL A 174 -1.13 -18.64 -7.47
C VAL A 174 -1.39 -19.68 -8.57
N GLU A 175 -2.55 -19.60 -9.24
CA GLU A 175 -2.85 -20.41 -10.42
C GLU A 175 -1.86 -20.08 -11.55
N LYS A 176 -1.66 -18.79 -11.85
CA LYS A 176 -0.80 -18.34 -12.96
C LYS A 176 0.68 -18.71 -12.80
N ILE A 177 1.17 -18.81 -11.56
CA ILE A 177 2.55 -19.24 -11.28
C ILE A 177 2.67 -20.75 -11.08
N GLY A 178 1.56 -21.48 -10.96
CA GLY A 178 1.55 -22.92 -10.71
C GLY A 178 2.00 -23.28 -9.29
N LEU A 179 1.60 -22.51 -8.29
CA LEU A 179 1.88 -22.84 -6.89
C LEU A 179 1.06 -24.07 -6.47
N SER A 180 1.72 -25.08 -5.91
CA SER A 180 1.05 -26.31 -5.47
C SER A 180 -0.03 -26.01 -4.43
N GLU A 181 -1.18 -26.70 -4.51
CA GLU A 181 -2.33 -26.48 -3.62
C GLU A 181 -1.98 -26.50 -2.14
N GLN A 182 -1.06 -27.40 -1.74
CA GLN A 182 -0.62 -27.53 -0.35
C GLN A 182 0.26 -26.35 0.11
N CYS A 183 0.82 -25.57 -0.82
CA CYS A 183 1.60 -24.38 -0.53
C CYS A 183 0.74 -23.12 -0.44
N ILE A 184 -0.39 -23.06 -1.13
CA ILE A 184 -1.27 -21.87 -1.21
C ILE A 184 -1.60 -21.29 0.18
N PRO A 185 -1.90 -22.05 1.25
CA PRO A 185 -2.21 -21.46 2.55
C PRO A 185 -1.03 -20.74 3.25
N ASN A 186 0.19 -20.84 2.71
CA ASN A 186 1.42 -20.37 3.35
C ASN A 186 2.00 -19.12 2.67
N PHE A 187 1.34 -18.60 1.64
CA PHE A 187 1.71 -17.38 0.95
C PHE A 187 0.51 -16.44 0.91
N TYR A 188 0.78 -15.15 0.71
CA TYR A 188 -0.28 -14.17 0.47
C TYR A 188 0.25 -12.91 -0.23
N LEU A 189 -0.65 -11.99 -0.57
CA LEU A 189 -0.33 -10.69 -1.13
C LEU A 189 0.06 -9.68 -0.05
N PHE A 190 1.05 -8.86 -0.39
CA PHE A 190 1.59 -7.80 0.46
C PHE A 190 1.67 -6.48 -0.32
N GLU A 191 1.51 -5.37 0.40
CA GLU A 191 1.87 -4.03 -0.07
C GLU A 191 3.28 -3.68 0.40
N ILE A 192 4.10 -3.23 -0.53
CA ILE A 192 5.38 -2.56 -0.29
C ILE A 192 5.07 -1.11 0.07
N VAL A 193 5.09 -0.80 1.37
CA VAL A 193 4.79 0.54 1.89
C VAL A 193 5.99 1.47 1.65
N ASP A 194 7.19 0.99 1.94
CA ASP A 194 8.45 1.66 1.63
C ASP A 194 9.59 0.64 1.42
N TYR A 195 10.85 1.08 1.44
CA TYR A 195 11.99 0.19 1.22
C TYR A 195 12.38 -0.67 2.44
N THR A 196 11.83 -0.38 3.62
CA THR A 196 12.10 -1.12 4.87
C THR A 196 10.91 -1.93 5.35
N PHE A 197 9.70 -1.63 4.89
CA PHE A 197 8.48 -2.22 5.42
C PHE A 197 7.48 -2.63 4.34
N GLU A 198 6.93 -3.82 4.55
CA GLU A 198 5.87 -4.42 3.74
C GLU A 198 4.76 -4.90 4.70
N ARG A 199 3.50 -4.79 4.28
CA ARG A 199 2.36 -5.28 5.07
C ARG A 199 1.55 -6.31 4.29
N LYS A 200 1.00 -7.30 4.97
CA LYS A 200 0.04 -8.21 4.37
C LYS A 200 -1.24 -7.44 4.02
N LEU A 201 -1.84 -7.74 2.87
CA LEU A 201 -3.16 -7.24 2.53
C LEU A 201 -4.25 -7.98 3.33
N HIS A 202 -5.33 -7.28 3.66
CA HIS A 202 -6.56 -7.90 4.10
C HIS A 202 -7.35 -8.43 2.91
N SER A 203 -8.15 -9.48 3.12
CA SER A 203 -8.79 -10.24 2.06
C SER A 203 -9.76 -9.44 1.20
N ASP A 204 -10.42 -8.43 1.80
CA ASP A 204 -11.39 -7.55 1.15
C ASP A 204 -10.79 -6.25 0.58
N GLU A 205 -9.48 -6.03 0.73
CA GLU A 205 -8.83 -4.88 0.09
C GLU A 205 -8.81 -5.05 -1.43
N TYR A 206 -8.74 -3.93 -2.17
CA TYR A 206 -8.72 -3.92 -3.63
C TYR A 206 -7.31 -3.64 -4.16
N PRO A 207 -6.54 -4.64 -4.64
CA PRO A 207 -5.15 -4.45 -5.06
C PRO A 207 -4.98 -3.43 -6.18
N HIS A 208 -5.98 -3.24 -7.05
CA HIS A 208 -5.93 -2.20 -8.09
C HIS A 208 -5.89 -0.79 -7.49
N GLN A 209 -6.67 -0.52 -6.44
CA GLN A 209 -6.67 0.77 -5.75
C GLN A 209 -5.30 1.06 -5.13
N ILE A 210 -4.73 0.07 -4.43
CA ILE A 210 -3.38 0.16 -3.84
C ILE A 210 -2.31 0.37 -4.93
N TYR A 211 -2.46 -0.32 -6.06
CA TYR A 211 -1.56 -0.21 -7.22
C TYR A 211 -1.58 1.19 -7.85
N ILE A 212 -2.74 1.86 -7.88
CA ILE A 212 -2.83 3.23 -8.38
C ILE A 212 -2.30 4.24 -7.37
N GLN A 213 -2.67 4.12 -6.08
CA GLN A 213 -2.27 5.08 -5.05
C GLN A 213 -0.74 5.21 -4.96
N ASN A 214 -0.04 4.11 -5.18
CA ASN A 214 1.42 4.04 -5.18
C ASN A 214 2.04 4.21 -6.59
N CYS A 215 1.35 4.85 -7.54
CA CYS A 215 1.85 5.02 -8.91
C CYS A 215 3.11 5.89 -9.00
N CYS A 216 3.30 6.81 -8.05
CA CYS A 216 4.47 7.69 -7.99
C CYS A 216 5.69 7.06 -7.29
N THR A 217 5.62 5.79 -6.84
CA THR A 217 6.78 5.14 -6.23
C THR A 217 7.83 4.81 -7.29
N ALA A 218 9.11 4.81 -6.89
CA ALA A 218 10.23 4.49 -7.78
C ALA A 218 10.24 3.02 -8.27
N THR A 219 9.41 2.16 -7.66
CA THR A 219 9.34 0.73 -7.98
C THR A 219 8.31 0.45 -9.07
N ALA A 220 8.58 -0.59 -9.87
CA ALA A 220 7.67 -1.02 -10.94
C ALA A 220 6.30 -1.52 -10.42
N THR A 221 6.22 -1.86 -9.13
CA THR A 221 5.00 -2.23 -8.42
C THR A 221 5.15 -1.98 -6.92
N CYS A 222 4.03 -1.80 -6.23
CA CYS A 222 3.89 -1.83 -4.78
C CYS A 222 3.27 -3.15 -4.26
N LEU A 223 2.97 -4.12 -5.13
CA LEU A 223 2.37 -5.39 -4.75
C LEU A 223 3.40 -6.51 -4.85
N CYS A 224 3.51 -7.33 -3.81
CA CYS A 224 4.37 -8.51 -3.79
C CYS A 224 3.65 -9.75 -3.26
N LEU A 225 4.19 -10.91 -3.61
CA LEU A 225 3.84 -12.21 -3.04
C LEU A 225 4.92 -12.60 -2.03
N HIS A 226 4.53 -12.91 -0.80
CA HIS A 226 5.44 -13.39 0.24
C HIS A 226 4.87 -14.58 0.97
N LYS A 227 5.75 -15.36 1.60
CA LYS A 227 5.30 -16.35 2.59
C LYS A 227 4.62 -15.62 3.76
N PHE A 228 3.59 -16.22 4.34
CA PHE A 228 2.98 -15.76 5.58
C PHE A 228 2.88 -16.91 6.58
N ILE A 229 4.06 -17.43 6.92
CA ILE A 229 4.27 -18.41 7.98
C ILE A 229 5.53 -18.04 8.76
N PHE A 230 5.56 -18.34 10.05
CA PHE A 230 6.67 -17.96 10.92
C PHE A 230 7.56 -19.15 11.29
N SER A 231 6.98 -20.34 11.38
CA SER A 231 7.60 -21.56 11.87
C SER A 231 8.61 -22.17 10.89
N PRO A 232 9.87 -22.39 11.33
CA PRO A 232 10.82 -23.20 10.57
C PRO A 232 10.32 -24.62 10.26
N ILE A 233 9.45 -25.19 11.12
CA ILE A 233 8.89 -26.54 10.90
C ILE A 233 7.93 -26.53 9.71
N LEU A 234 7.07 -25.52 9.61
CA LEU A 234 6.16 -25.37 8.48
C LEU A 234 6.92 -25.07 7.18
N GLU A 235 7.95 -24.23 7.23
CA GLU A 235 8.84 -24.03 6.07
C GLU A 235 9.45 -25.33 5.58
N ASN A 236 9.93 -26.18 6.50
CA ASN A 236 10.52 -27.47 6.18
C ASN A 236 9.53 -28.41 5.46
N GLN A 237 8.22 -28.33 5.76
CA GLN A 237 7.19 -29.09 5.07
C GLN A 237 7.00 -28.63 3.61
N LEU A 238 7.32 -27.36 3.30
CA LEU A 238 7.20 -26.80 1.96
C LEU A 238 8.40 -27.13 1.05
N LEU A 239 9.55 -27.54 1.62
CA LEU A 239 10.78 -27.78 0.85
C LEU A 239 10.67 -28.89 -0.20
N LYS A 240 9.69 -29.79 -0.08
CA LYS A 240 9.41 -30.83 -1.07
C LYS A 240 8.79 -30.27 -2.36
N TYR A 241 8.19 -29.07 -2.32
CA TYR A 241 7.59 -28.41 -3.47
C TYR A 241 8.60 -27.47 -4.13
N PRO A 242 9.03 -27.71 -5.38
CA PRO A 242 10.14 -26.97 -5.98
C PRO A 242 9.94 -25.44 -6.03
N LEU A 243 8.75 -24.97 -6.39
CA LEU A 243 8.49 -23.53 -6.49
C LEU A 243 8.47 -22.85 -5.11
N ALA A 244 7.79 -23.45 -4.13
CA ALA A 244 7.77 -22.92 -2.77
C ALA A 244 9.17 -22.93 -2.14
N ARG A 245 9.94 -24.01 -2.32
CA ARG A 245 11.35 -24.08 -1.89
C ARG A 245 12.17 -22.96 -2.52
N HIS A 246 12.04 -22.75 -3.84
CA HIS A 246 12.74 -21.67 -4.51
C HIS A 246 12.39 -20.31 -3.91
N TYR A 247 11.11 -20.03 -3.66
CA TYR A 247 10.68 -18.77 -3.05
C TYR A 247 11.19 -18.58 -1.62
N LEU A 248 11.12 -19.60 -0.77
CA LEU A 248 11.68 -19.56 0.57
C LEU A 248 13.20 -19.29 0.54
N TYR A 249 13.91 -19.89 -0.42
CA TYR A 249 15.33 -19.67 -0.62
C TYR A 249 15.64 -18.22 -1.02
N ARG A 250 14.86 -17.64 -1.94
CA ARG A 250 15.03 -16.26 -2.38
C ARG A 250 14.75 -15.26 -1.28
N GLU A 251 13.72 -15.48 -0.48
CA GLU A 251 13.47 -14.65 0.71
C GLU A 251 14.57 -14.80 1.76
N ALA A 252 15.09 -16.02 1.97
CA ALA A 252 16.20 -16.24 2.88
C ALA A 252 17.47 -15.50 2.44
N ILE A 253 17.76 -15.45 1.14
CA ILE A 253 18.85 -14.62 0.60
C ILE A 253 18.61 -13.15 0.94
N ASP A 254 17.41 -12.64 0.65
CA ASP A 254 17.09 -11.22 0.85
C ASP A 254 17.22 -10.81 2.32
N GLN A 255 16.82 -11.67 3.26
CA GLN A 255 16.96 -11.42 4.69
C GLN A 255 18.42 -11.52 5.17
N LEU A 256 19.14 -12.60 4.83
CA LEU A 256 20.53 -12.78 5.25
C LEU A 256 21.47 -11.73 4.65
N SER A 257 21.16 -11.20 3.46
CA SER A 257 21.95 -10.14 2.82
C SER A 257 21.96 -8.83 3.62
N ARG A 258 20.94 -8.60 4.47
CA ARG A 258 20.83 -7.44 5.35
C ARG A 258 21.59 -7.60 6.67
N LEU A 259 22.13 -8.79 6.95
CA LEU A 259 22.91 -9.03 8.16
C LEU A 259 24.32 -8.46 8.04
N GLU A 260 24.62 -7.46 8.86
CA GLU A 260 25.95 -6.85 8.95
C GLU A 260 26.98 -7.80 9.56
N ASN A 261 26.55 -8.69 10.47
CA ASN A 261 27.43 -9.51 11.31
C ASN A 261 27.83 -10.87 10.73
N LEU A 262 27.52 -11.16 9.46
CA LEU A 262 27.99 -12.39 8.82
C LEU A 262 29.48 -12.29 8.49
N THR A 263 30.28 -13.25 8.97
CA THR A 263 31.72 -13.30 8.68
C THR A 263 31.98 -13.55 7.20
N ILE A 264 33.19 -13.22 6.73
CA ILE A 264 33.61 -13.49 5.34
C ILE A 264 33.50 -14.98 5.02
N ASP A 265 33.90 -15.85 5.96
CA ASP A 265 33.84 -17.30 5.79
C ASP A 265 32.39 -17.80 5.70
N GLN A 266 31.48 -17.26 6.54
CA GLN A 266 30.05 -17.57 6.46
C GLN A 266 29.48 -17.15 5.09
N ARG A 267 29.78 -15.94 4.64
CA ARG A 267 29.35 -15.44 3.32
C ARG A 267 29.93 -16.26 2.16
N SER A 268 31.14 -16.78 2.31
CA SER A 268 31.77 -17.67 1.33
C SER A 268 31.06 -19.03 1.27
N ALA A 269 30.82 -19.64 2.43
CA ALA A 269 30.11 -20.92 2.55
C ALA A 269 28.67 -20.85 1.99
N LEU A 270 27.96 -19.75 2.23
CA LEU A 270 26.61 -19.52 1.69
C LEU A 270 26.54 -19.62 0.15
N LYS A 271 27.64 -19.38 -0.57
CA LYS A 271 27.69 -19.50 -2.04
C LYS A 271 27.73 -20.95 -2.53
N THR A 272 28.11 -21.89 -1.68
CA THR A 272 28.20 -23.32 -2.07
C THR A 272 26.94 -24.09 -1.69
N PHE A 273 26.06 -23.52 -0.86
CA PHE A 273 24.84 -24.16 -0.41
C PHE A 273 23.81 -24.29 -1.54
N ASN A 274 23.15 -25.44 -1.60
CA ASN A 274 21.90 -25.57 -2.35
C ASN A 274 20.74 -24.87 -1.61
N GLU A 275 19.57 -24.79 -2.25
CA GLU A 275 18.41 -24.10 -1.69
C GLU A 275 18.02 -24.59 -0.29
N ILE A 276 18.04 -25.91 -0.07
CA ILE A 276 17.64 -26.53 1.21
C ILE A 276 18.68 -26.21 2.30
N GLU A 277 19.96 -26.37 1.99
CA GLU A 277 21.06 -26.07 2.91
C GLU A 277 21.04 -24.59 3.34
N TYR A 278 20.80 -23.70 2.39
CA TYR A 278 20.72 -22.26 2.66
C TYR A 278 19.55 -21.92 3.57
N ILE A 279 18.35 -22.45 3.28
CA ILE A 279 17.17 -22.22 4.13
C ILE A 279 17.43 -22.75 5.54
N LYS A 280 17.94 -23.97 5.68
CA LYS A 280 18.25 -24.56 7.00
C LYS A 280 19.31 -23.76 7.76
N TYR A 281 20.31 -23.22 7.07
CA TYR A 281 21.30 -22.36 7.69
C TYR A 281 20.68 -21.03 8.14
N ALA A 282 19.83 -20.43 7.31
CA ALA A 282 19.08 -19.21 7.67
C ALA A 282 18.21 -19.42 8.93
N GLN A 283 17.56 -20.58 9.05
CA GLN A 283 16.76 -20.96 10.23
C GLN A 283 17.57 -21.04 11.53
N THR A 284 18.91 -21.13 11.48
CA THR A 284 19.76 -21.10 12.68
C THR A 284 19.82 -19.72 13.34
N PHE A 285 19.48 -18.64 12.61
CA PHE A 285 19.43 -17.28 13.14
C PHE A 285 18.06 -16.99 13.77
N THR A 286 17.71 -17.70 14.83
CA THR A 286 16.38 -17.68 15.48
C THR A 286 15.88 -16.30 15.89
N ASP A 287 16.80 -15.36 16.10
CA ASP A 287 16.49 -14.01 16.58
C ASP A 287 16.24 -13.01 15.44
N ILE A 288 16.57 -13.38 14.20
CA ILE A 288 16.60 -12.45 13.07
C ILE A 288 15.91 -13.00 11.83
N TYR A 289 16.07 -14.29 11.55
CA TYR A 289 15.42 -14.92 10.43
C TYR A 289 13.90 -14.94 10.62
N ASN A 290 13.20 -14.60 9.55
CA ASN A 290 11.75 -14.51 9.51
C ASN A 290 11.16 -13.52 10.53
N THR A 291 11.91 -12.46 10.81
CA THR A 291 11.48 -11.37 11.69
C THR A 291 10.81 -10.26 10.88
N ILE A 292 9.59 -9.88 11.27
CA ILE A 292 8.92 -8.67 10.79
C ILE A 292 9.23 -7.54 11.76
N THR A 293 9.74 -6.44 11.24
CA THR A 293 10.01 -5.21 11.99
C THR A 293 9.05 -4.12 11.52
N PHE A 294 8.21 -3.64 12.43
CA PHE A 294 7.23 -2.61 12.15
C PHE A 294 7.85 -1.21 12.22
N PRO A 295 7.24 -0.21 11.54
CA PRO A 295 7.60 1.18 11.71
C PRO A 295 7.49 1.62 13.18
N LEU A 296 8.22 2.68 13.51
CA LEU A 296 8.19 3.24 14.87
C LEU A 296 6.75 3.60 15.27
N CYS A 297 6.39 3.31 16.51
CA CYS A 297 5.08 3.60 17.06
C CYS A 297 5.17 4.17 18.48
N PRO A 298 4.39 5.21 18.82
CA PRO A 298 4.23 5.67 20.20
C PRO A 298 3.72 4.55 21.11
N CYS A 299 4.27 4.46 22.32
CA CYS A 299 3.97 3.38 23.25
C CYS A 299 3.74 3.87 24.68
N ASN A 300 2.66 3.40 25.32
CA ASN A 300 2.29 3.77 26.69
C ASN A 300 3.30 3.35 27.76
N SER A 301 4.19 2.39 27.46
CA SER A 301 5.22 1.95 28.40
C SER A 301 6.42 2.91 28.49
N ARG A 302 6.45 3.96 27.66
CA ARG A 302 7.51 4.98 27.64
C ARG A 302 7.04 6.28 28.27
N LYS A 303 7.93 6.97 28.98
CA LYS A 303 7.67 8.33 29.47
C LYS A 303 7.72 9.33 28.31
N ASN A 304 7.02 10.46 28.43
CA ASN A 304 7.06 11.60 27.48
C ASN A 304 6.75 11.21 26.02
N ASN A 305 5.74 10.36 25.77
CA ASN A 305 5.37 9.88 24.43
C ASN A 305 6.51 9.18 23.67
N GLY A 306 7.39 8.46 24.39
CA GLY A 306 8.47 7.72 23.75
C GLY A 306 7.97 6.65 22.77
N CYS A 307 8.77 6.41 21.72
CA CYS A 307 8.46 5.46 20.67
C CYS A 307 9.14 4.11 20.90
N VAL A 308 8.63 3.08 20.23
CA VAL A 308 9.26 1.77 20.12
C VAL A 308 9.24 1.30 18.67
N ILE A 309 10.22 0.48 18.32
CA ILE A 309 10.20 -0.37 17.13
C ILE A 309 9.81 -1.76 17.59
N VAL A 310 8.72 -2.29 17.02
CA VAL A 310 8.22 -3.63 17.32
C VAL A 310 8.81 -4.59 16.31
N SER A 311 9.37 -5.70 16.79
CA SER A 311 9.83 -6.81 15.94
C SER A 311 9.29 -8.12 16.45
N LEU A 312 8.84 -8.99 15.56
CA LEU A 312 8.27 -10.29 15.93
C LEU A 312 8.73 -11.41 15.00
N ASN A 313 8.88 -12.59 15.55
CA ASN A 313 9.11 -13.84 14.82
C ASN A 313 8.53 -15.02 15.63
N SER A 314 8.72 -16.25 15.15
CA SER A 314 8.17 -17.45 15.83
C SER A 314 8.69 -17.66 17.26
N THR A 315 9.78 -17.02 17.65
CA THR A 315 10.43 -17.22 18.96
C THR A 315 10.10 -16.14 19.97
N ARG A 316 9.99 -14.88 19.54
CA ARG A 316 9.80 -13.75 20.44
C ARG A 316 9.07 -12.57 19.81
N LEU A 317 8.45 -11.79 20.67
CA LEU A 317 8.02 -10.42 20.43
C LEU A 317 9.00 -9.47 21.13
N ARG A 318 9.51 -8.48 20.42
CA ARG A 318 10.51 -7.52 20.90
C ARG A 318 10.04 -6.09 20.71
N LEU A 319 10.20 -5.28 21.75
CA LEU A 319 10.00 -3.83 21.72
C LEU A 319 11.34 -3.17 21.99
N HIS A 320 11.88 -2.47 21.00
CA HIS A 320 13.10 -1.67 21.16
C HIS A 320 12.74 -0.21 21.28
N ALA A 321 13.03 0.40 22.43
CA ALA A 321 12.94 1.84 22.61
C ALA A 321 13.70 2.62 21.53
N CYS A 322 13.07 3.65 20.99
CA CYS A 322 13.72 4.57 20.06
C CYS A 322 13.30 6.02 20.32
N SER A 323 14.11 6.95 19.82
CA SER A 323 13.73 8.36 19.74
C SER A 323 12.58 8.56 18.74
N ASP A 324 12.03 9.78 18.71
CA ASP A 324 11.07 10.26 17.71
C ASP A 324 11.56 10.08 16.26
N ASN A 325 12.86 10.27 16.03
CA ASN A 325 13.50 10.06 14.73
C ASN A 325 13.94 8.60 14.47
N GLY A 326 13.49 7.64 15.28
CA GLY A 326 13.79 6.21 15.09
C GLY A 326 15.20 5.78 15.50
N LYS A 327 15.99 6.63 16.18
CA LYS A 327 17.29 6.22 16.71
C LYS A 327 17.09 5.28 17.89
N LEU A 328 17.60 4.07 17.77
CA LEU A 328 17.50 3.04 18.81
C LEU A 328 18.24 3.47 20.09
N GLU A 329 17.58 3.30 21.23
CA GLU A 329 18.19 3.52 22.54
C GLU A 329 18.93 2.26 22.98
N GLU A 330 20.22 2.40 23.27
CA GLU A 330 21.05 1.29 23.73
C GLU A 330 20.51 0.73 25.05
N ASN A 331 20.41 -0.59 25.15
CA ASN A 331 19.99 -1.34 26.35
C ASN A 331 18.54 -1.12 26.83
N GLN A 332 17.67 -0.48 26.04
CA GLN A 332 16.24 -0.39 26.34
C GLN A 332 15.41 -1.31 25.42
N ILE A 333 15.56 -2.61 25.65
CA ILE A 333 14.88 -3.68 24.90
C ILE A 333 13.99 -4.46 25.86
N ALA A 334 12.73 -4.66 25.47
CA ALA A 334 11.81 -5.52 26.18
C ALA A 334 11.44 -6.71 25.28
N ASP A 335 11.84 -7.91 25.72
CA ASP A 335 11.50 -9.18 25.08
C ASP A 335 10.33 -9.85 25.80
N PHE A 336 9.46 -10.48 25.00
CA PHE A 336 8.26 -11.18 25.41
C PHE A 336 8.21 -12.54 24.72
N ASP A 337 8.18 -13.61 25.52
CA ASP A 337 7.86 -14.94 25.01
C ASP A 337 6.37 -15.00 24.65
N TRP A 338 6.03 -15.72 23.59
CA TRP A 338 4.63 -15.85 23.17
C TRP A 338 3.73 -16.46 24.25
N ILE A 339 4.28 -17.33 25.10
CA ILE A 339 3.53 -18.02 26.16
C ILE A 339 3.01 -17.09 27.25
N ILE A 340 3.59 -15.89 27.41
CA ILE A 340 3.15 -14.92 28.44
C ILE A 340 2.11 -13.93 27.92
N ILE A 341 1.78 -13.95 26.63
CA ILE A 341 0.74 -13.10 26.03
C ILE A 341 -0.62 -13.71 26.34
N GLU A 342 -1.47 -12.98 27.09
CA GLU A 342 -2.78 -13.46 27.52
C GLU A 342 -3.90 -13.02 26.57
N ARG A 343 -3.83 -11.78 26.07
CA ARG A 343 -4.85 -11.16 25.21
C ARG A 343 -4.22 -10.15 24.26
N TYR A 344 -4.86 -9.93 23.11
CA TYR A 344 -4.55 -8.85 22.19
C TYR A 344 -5.79 -8.46 21.40
N TYR A 345 -5.93 -7.17 21.09
CA TYR A 345 -7.08 -6.60 20.41
C TYR A 345 -6.76 -5.23 19.81
N LEU A 346 -7.65 -4.77 18.93
CA LEU A 346 -7.64 -3.44 18.36
C LEU A 346 -8.63 -2.55 19.11
N GLU A 347 -8.22 -1.34 19.45
CA GLU A 347 -9.05 -0.31 20.08
C GLU A 347 -8.68 1.05 19.48
N ASP A 348 -9.61 1.67 18.75
CA ASP A 348 -9.40 2.91 18.00
C ASP A 348 -8.16 2.84 17.08
N GLN A 349 -7.11 3.60 17.41
CA GLN A 349 -5.83 3.71 16.71
C GLN A 349 -4.72 2.87 17.35
N TYR A 350 -5.09 2.01 18.32
CA TYR A 350 -4.15 1.24 19.12
C TYR A 350 -4.25 -0.25 18.82
N PHE A 351 -3.09 -0.88 18.65
CA PHE A 351 -2.93 -2.30 18.88
C PHE A 351 -2.51 -2.52 20.33
N ILE A 352 -3.25 -3.36 21.05
CA ILE A 352 -3.06 -3.59 22.47
C ILE A 352 -2.78 -5.06 22.70
N PHE A 353 -1.74 -5.37 23.48
CA PHE A 353 -1.52 -6.71 24.01
C PHE A 353 -1.31 -6.69 25.52
N GLU A 354 -1.82 -7.72 26.18
CA GLU A 354 -1.71 -7.94 27.61
C GLU A 354 -0.79 -9.13 27.88
N TYR A 355 0.13 -8.97 28.82
CA TYR A 355 1.07 -10.02 29.18
C TYR A 355 1.17 -10.20 30.69
N LYS A 356 1.45 -11.43 31.12
CA LYS A 356 1.64 -11.78 32.52
C LYS A 356 2.82 -12.72 32.69
N ARG A 357 3.91 -12.21 33.28
CA ARG A 357 5.04 -13.05 33.68
C ARG A 357 4.69 -13.81 34.97
N SER A 358 5.31 -14.96 35.19
CA SER A 358 5.12 -15.76 36.42
C SER A 358 5.40 -14.97 37.71
N THR A 359 6.26 -13.95 37.63
CA THR A 359 6.61 -13.04 38.73
C THR A 359 5.58 -11.94 38.99
N MET A 360 4.58 -11.77 38.12
CA MET A 360 3.60 -10.69 38.19
C MET A 360 2.28 -11.16 38.80
N LYS A 361 1.75 -10.36 39.75
CA LYS A 361 0.42 -10.60 40.32
C LYS A 361 -0.71 -10.28 39.33
N ILE A 362 -0.54 -9.23 38.54
CA ILE A 362 -1.54 -8.67 37.63
C ILE A 362 -0.90 -8.56 36.23
N ALA A 363 -1.68 -8.85 35.19
CA ALA A 363 -1.27 -8.63 33.80
C ALA A 363 -1.02 -7.14 33.54
N LYS A 364 -0.14 -6.84 32.59
CA LYS A 364 0.13 -5.48 32.12
C LYS A 364 -0.27 -5.35 30.67
N SER A 365 -0.83 -4.20 30.30
CA SER A 365 -1.16 -3.87 28.93
C SER A 365 -0.11 -2.96 28.30
N ILE A 366 0.25 -3.27 27.06
CA ILE A 366 1.02 -2.40 26.18
C ILE A 366 0.08 -1.90 25.09
N LYS A 367 0.04 -0.57 24.92
CA LYS A 367 -0.74 0.10 23.87
C LYS A 367 0.22 0.71 22.86
N LEU A 368 0.10 0.28 21.60
CA LEU A 368 0.92 0.70 20.48
C LEU A 368 0.05 1.51 19.52
N GLN A 369 0.34 2.80 19.34
CA GLN A 369 -0.36 3.63 18.38
C GLN A 369 0.21 3.43 16.99
N THR A 370 -0.52 2.78 16.08
CA THR A 370 0.03 2.37 14.77
C THR A 370 -1.05 2.34 13.69
N LEU A 371 -0.67 2.69 12.47
CA LEU A 371 -1.52 2.51 11.27
C LEU A 371 -1.57 1.05 10.80
N PHE A 372 -0.70 0.19 11.36
CA PHE A 372 -0.55 -1.21 10.95
C PHE A 372 -1.07 -2.18 12.02
N GLY A 373 -2.02 -1.72 12.85
CA GLY A 373 -2.57 -2.52 13.96
C GLY A 373 -3.18 -3.84 13.50
N GLN A 374 -3.96 -3.82 12.40
CA GLN A 374 -4.53 -5.04 11.83
C GLN A 374 -3.44 -6.02 11.38
N PHE A 375 -2.36 -5.54 10.76
CA PHE A 375 -1.27 -6.42 10.35
C PHE A 375 -0.50 -6.99 11.55
N MET A 376 -0.32 -6.22 12.64
CA MET A 376 0.21 -6.75 13.91
C MET A 376 -0.70 -7.85 14.48
N TYR A 377 -2.02 -7.62 14.47
CA TYR A 377 -3.01 -8.60 14.91
C TYR A 377 -2.91 -9.90 14.11
N ASP A 378 -2.87 -9.82 12.78
CA ASP A 378 -2.71 -10.96 11.88
C ASP A 378 -1.42 -11.74 12.16
N CYS A 379 -0.32 -11.04 12.49
CA CYS A 379 0.94 -11.69 12.85
C CYS A 379 0.81 -12.46 14.17
N PHE A 380 0.15 -11.90 15.19
CA PHE A 380 -0.11 -12.57 16.47
C PHE A 380 -0.97 -13.82 16.28
N GLU A 381 -2.09 -13.70 15.55
CA GLU A 381 -2.96 -14.82 15.20
C GLU A 381 -2.17 -15.93 14.50
N CYS A 382 -1.38 -15.58 13.48
CA CYS A 382 -0.60 -16.55 12.73
C CYS A 382 0.42 -17.27 13.62
N ILE A 383 1.24 -16.54 14.37
CA ILE A 383 2.28 -17.12 15.23
C ILE A 383 1.68 -17.99 16.32
N LEU A 384 0.65 -17.53 17.03
CA LEU A 384 0.04 -18.29 18.12
C LEU A 384 -0.65 -19.56 17.60
N ARG A 385 -1.33 -19.50 16.45
CA ARG A 385 -1.88 -20.68 15.78
C ARG A 385 -0.79 -21.68 15.42
N GLU A 386 0.33 -21.23 14.86
CA GLU A 386 1.45 -22.10 14.51
C GLU A 386 2.09 -22.75 15.74
N LEU A 387 2.26 -22.00 16.84
CA LEU A 387 2.77 -22.53 18.11
C LEU A 387 1.82 -23.58 18.70
N GLN A 388 0.51 -23.37 18.62
CA GLN A 388 -0.48 -24.37 19.04
C GLN A 388 -0.39 -25.66 18.20
N LEU A 389 -0.26 -25.52 16.87
CA LEU A 389 -0.06 -26.66 15.97
C LEU A 389 1.20 -27.46 16.34
N MET A 390 2.30 -26.78 16.65
CA MET A 390 3.54 -27.42 17.08
C MET A 390 3.41 -28.14 18.43
N ASN A 391 2.71 -27.55 19.39
CA ASN A 391 2.45 -28.19 20.67
C ASN A 391 1.60 -29.45 20.53
N ASN A 392 0.64 -29.47 19.60
CA ASN A 392 -0.20 -30.63 19.34
C ASN A 392 0.58 -31.75 18.64
N MET A 393 1.49 -31.42 17.71
CA MET A 393 2.36 -32.42 17.05
C MET A 393 3.35 -33.10 18.01
N ASN A 394 3.70 -32.45 19.11
CA ASN A 394 4.65 -32.97 20.10
C ASN A 394 3.98 -33.78 21.24
N LYS A 395 2.65 -33.89 21.25
CA LYS A 395 1.96 -34.79 22.18
C LYS A 395 2.04 -36.22 21.62
N PRO A 396 2.53 -37.22 22.38
CA PRO A 396 2.43 -38.61 21.96
C PRO A 396 0.96 -38.97 21.75
N ASP A 397 0.66 -39.70 20.67
CA ASP A 397 -0.66 -40.31 20.47
C ASP A 397 -0.97 -41.17 21.71
N GLU A 398 -1.94 -40.74 22.54
CA GLU A 398 -2.44 -41.51 23.69
C GLU A 398 -3.28 -42.71 23.28
#